data_AF-A0A067M500-F1
#
_entry.id   AF-A0A067M500-F1
#
_cell.length_a   1.000
_cell.length_b   1.000
_cell.length_c   1.000
_cell.angle_alpha   90.00
_cell.angle_beta   90.00
_cell.angle_gamma   90.00
#
_symmetry.space_group_name_H-M   'P 1'
#
loop_
_entity.id
_entity.type
_entity.pdbx_description
1 polymer ?
#
loop_
_entity_poly.entity_id
_entity_poly.type
_entity_poly.pdbx_seq_one_letter_code
_entity_poly.pdbx_strand_id
1 'polypeptide(L)'
;MCELFYSLSVLICLLPMPNQRFHPPPLLTLIMYHQHWVDASMMTARACQRGSWLASRLRKWAHTFVSSGKLPCDIYGTWNRSVLKDEDFKQELLLHLQGIGKYVRAQDIVDYPRKADVMAQIGRTKPISLATAQRWMRTAEYRWKKASGGQYIDGHERDDVVTYRQTIFLPTWAEFLLRTRQFIDGKVCFGPPRAPGYVVIWNHDESTFYANNRRKIRWVHVSVCQPWRWCV
;
A
#
# COMPACT_ATOMS: atom_id res chain seq x y z
N MET A 1 -34.19 11.61 36.65
CA MET A 1 -34.65 10.35 36.03
C MET A 1 -35.20 10.53 34.60
N CYS A 2 -34.85 11.61 33.88
CA CYS A 2 -35.29 11.84 32.50
C CYS A 2 -34.14 12.01 31.47
N GLU A 3 -32.90 12.26 31.89
CA GLU A 3 -31.79 12.47 30.92
C GLU A 3 -31.01 11.19 30.54
N LEU A 4 -31.23 10.08 31.23
CA LEU A 4 -30.59 8.79 30.90
C LEU A 4 -31.26 8.05 29.73
N PHE A 5 -32.41 8.52 29.26
CA PHE A 5 -33.18 7.88 28.19
C PHE A 5 -32.73 8.28 26.78
N TYR A 6 -32.08 9.43 26.62
CA TYR A 6 -31.57 9.90 25.32
C TYR A 6 -30.21 9.29 24.94
N SER A 7 -29.46 8.78 25.92
CA SER A 7 -28.09 8.29 25.72
C SER A 7 -28.02 6.91 25.04
N LEU A 8 -29.02 6.04 25.25
CA LEU A 8 -29.02 4.68 24.71
C LEU A 8 -29.52 4.55 23.26
N SER A 9 -30.30 5.51 22.76
CA SER A 9 -30.70 5.54 21.33
C SER A 9 -29.55 5.97 20.42
N VAL A 10 -28.66 6.83 20.91
CA VAL A 10 -27.48 7.30 20.18
C VAL A 10 -26.40 6.21 20.07
N LEU A 11 -26.26 5.33 21.07
CA LEU A 11 -25.19 4.33 21.09
C LEU A 11 -25.40 3.13 20.14
N ILE A 12 -26.65 2.79 19.79
CA ILE A 12 -26.96 1.72 18.83
C ILE A 12 -26.72 2.19 17.38
N CYS A 13 -26.82 3.50 17.12
CA CYS A 13 -26.55 4.10 15.81
C CYS A 13 -25.07 4.51 15.58
N LEU A 14 -24.21 4.51 16.61
CA LEU A 14 -22.82 4.99 16.52
C LEU A 14 -21.74 3.89 16.49
N LEU A 15 -22.09 2.64 16.16
CA LEU A 15 -21.06 1.70 15.71
C LEU A 15 -20.79 1.94 14.22
N PRO A 16 -19.57 2.36 13.82
CA PRO A 16 -19.23 2.50 12.41
C PRO A 16 -19.10 1.09 11.83
N MET A 17 -20.14 0.63 11.13
CA MET A 17 -20.04 -0.50 10.20
C MET A 17 -19.77 0.08 8.80
N PRO A 18 -18.70 -0.34 8.12
CA PRO A 18 -18.40 0.17 6.79
C PRO A 18 -19.42 -0.36 5.78
N ASN A 19 -19.96 0.55 4.97
CA ASN A 19 -20.73 0.30 3.76
C ASN A 19 -21.95 -0.62 3.88
N GLN A 20 -23.12 -0.03 4.14
CA GLN A 20 -24.32 -0.21 3.30
C GLN A 20 -25.42 0.75 3.75
N ARG A 21 -25.97 1.53 2.82
CA ARG A 21 -27.09 2.44 3.05
C ARG A 21 -28.36 1.61 3.26
N PHE A 22 -28.87 1.58 4.49
CA PHE A 22 -30.22 1.11 4.77
C PHE A 22 -30.99 2.20 5.51
N HIS A 23 -32.16 2.52 4.98
CA HIS A 23 -33.11 3.45 5.58
C HIS A 23 -33.52 3.00 6.99
N PRO A 24 -33.57 3.89 7.99
CA PRO A 24 -33.98 3.54 9.33
C PRO A 24 -35.49 3.19 9.35
N PRO A 25 -35.93 2.10 9.99
CA PRO A 25 -37.33 1.93 10.31
C PRO A 25 -37.74 3.00 11.34
N PRO A 26 -39.00 3.47 11.31
CA PRO A 26 -39.44 4.63 12.07
C PRO A 26 -39.33 4.36 13.58
N LEU A 27 -38.68 5.32 14.25
CA LEU A 27 -38.31 5.43 15.67
C LEU A 27 -39.43 5.27 16.71
N LEU A 28 -40.65 4.85 16.34
CA LEU A 28 -41.85 5.01 17.17
C LEU A 28 -42.43 3.72 17.77
N THR A 29 -41.85 2.55 17.50
CA THR A 29 -42.40 1.27 18.01
C THR A 29 -41.61 0.65 19.17
N LEU A 30 -40.68 1.39 19.79
CA LEU A 30 -39.77 0.81 20.81
C LEU A 30 -39.87 1.47 22.20
N ILE A 31 -41.00 2.12 22.53
CA ILE A 31 -41.20 2.77 23.84
C ILE A 31 -42.15 2.00 24.76
N MET A 32 -42.84 0.96 24.31
CA MET A 32 -43.85 0.28 25.14
C MET A 32 -43.65 -1.22 25.18
N TYR A 33 -43.05 -1.75 26.26
CA TYR A 33 -43.27 -3.08 26.90
C TYR A 33 -41.95 -3.75 27.37
N HIS A 34 -41.94 -4.23 28.61
CA HIS A 34 -40.88 -5.07 29.18
C HIS A 34 -40.66 -6.40 28.40
N GLN A 35 -41.45 -6.69 27.37
CA GLN A 35 -41.37 -7.89 26.51
C GLN A 35 -40.34 -7.79 25.37
N HIS A 36 -39.82 -6.59 25.03
CA HIS A 36 -39.00 -6.41 23.82
C HIS A 36 -37.55 -6.88 23.91
N TRP A 37 -36.99 -7.06 25.11
CA TRP A 37 -35.56 -7.40 25.24
C TRP A 37 -35.26 -8.81 24.71
N VAL A 38 -36.19 -9.74 24.91
CA VAL A 38 -36.07 -11.12 24.41
C VAL A 38 -36.16 -11.11 22.89
N ASP A 39 -37.18 -10.47 22.33
CA ASP A 39 -37.42 -10.44 20.88
C ASP A 39 -36.35 -9.65 20.14
N ALA A 40 -35.92 -8.49 20.65
CA ALA A 40 -34.84 -7.70 20.07
C ALA A 40 -33.53 -8.50 20.06
N SER A 41 -33.17 -9.14 21.18
CA SER A 41 -31.96 -9.96 21.24
C SER A 41 -32.01 -11.17 20.30
N MET A 42 -33.21 -11.74 20.09
CA MET A 42 -33.42 -12.85 19.17
C MET A 42 -33.37 -12.40 17.71
N MET A 43 -33.93 -11.24 17.38
CA MET A 43 -33.84 -10.63 16.05
C MET A 43 -32.38 -10.34 15.67
N THR A 44 -31.61 -9.72 16.58
CA THR A 44 -30.18 -9.49 16.36
C THR A 44 -29.40 -10.79 16.21
N ALA A 45 -29.71 -11.81 17.03
CA ALA A 45 -29.05 -13.11 16.91
C ALA A 45 -29.32 -13.78 15.56
N ARG A 46 -30.57 -13.74 15.09
CA ARG A 46 -30.97 -14.24 13.76
C ARG A 46 -30.29 -13.48 12.63
N ALA A 47 -30.19 -12.15 12.73
CA ALA A 47 -29.46 -11.33 11.75
C ALA A 47 -27.97 -11.72 11.66
N CYS A 48 -27.36 -12.09 12.79
CA CYS A 48 -26.01 -12.64 12.86
C CYS A 48 -25.91 -14.15 12.53
N GLN A 49 -26.99 -14.76 12.03
CA GLN A 49 -27.09 -16.20 11.74
C GLN A 49 -26.72 -17.10 12.93
N ARG A 50 -27.04 -16.65 14.15
CA ARG A 50 -26.84 -17.41 15.40
C ARG A 50 -28.17 -17.66 16.12
N GLY A 51 -28.16 -18.65 17.02
CA GLY A 51 -29.34 -19.06 17.77
C GLY A 51 -29.53 -18.37 19.12
N SER A 52 -30.43 -18.92 19.93
CA SER A 52 -30.83 -18.44 21.27
C SER A 52 -29.68 -18.24 22.26
N TRP A 53 -28.55 -18.94 22.05
CA TRP A 53 -27.33 -18.75 22.83
C TRP A 53 -26.78 -17.32 22.70
N LEU A 54 -26.72 -16.77 21.48
CA LEU A 54 -26.22 -15.40 21.27
C LEU A 54 -27.19 -14.39 21.87
N ALA A 55 -28.50 -14.58 21.68
CA ALA A 55 -29.54 -13.74 22.28
C ALA A 55 -29.43 -13.69 23.82
N SER A 56 -29.16 -14.84 24.46
CA SER A 56 -28.95 -14.92 25.91
C SER A 56 -27.64 -14.27 26.37
N ARG A 57 -26.58 -14.37 25.55
CA ARG A 57 -25.29 -13.71 25.80
C ARG A 57 -25.41 -12.20 25.70
N LEU A 58 -26.09 -11.69 24.67
CA LEU A 58 -26.36 -10.26 24.45
C LEU A 58 -27.11 -9.65 25.63
N ARG A 59 -28.14 -10.33 26.14
CA ARG A 59 -28.88 -9.88 27.33
C ARG A 59 -27.99 -9.82 28.56
N LYS A 60 -27.16 -10.85 28.80
CA LYS A 60 -26.19 -10.84 29.91
C LYS A 60 -25.22 -9.66 29.77
N TRP A 61 -24.71 -9.40 28.56
CA TRP A 61 -23.79 -8.29 28.30
C TRP A 61 -24.44 -6.93 28.51
N ALA A 62 -25.68 -6.76 28.05
CA ALA A 62 -26.44 -5.54 28.27
C ALA A 62 -26.67 -5.29 29.76
N HIS A 63 -27.07 -6.33 30.52
CA HIS A 63 -27.21 -6.22 31.97
C HIS A 63 -25.90 -5.87 32.68
N THR A 64 -24.79 -6.52 32.33
CA THR A 64 -23.47 -6.20 32.92
C THR A 64 -23.01 -4.79 32.56
N PHE A 65 -23.36 -4.30 31.37
CA PHE A 65 -23.02 -2.96 30.93
C PHE A 65 -23.83 -1.90 31.68
N VAL A 66 -25.15 -2.11 31.84
CA VAL A 66 -26.01 -1.20 32.61
C VAL A 66 -25.57 -1.14 34.09
N SER A 67 -25.13 -2.25 34.67
CA SER A 67 -24.71 -2.28 36.08
C SER A 67 -23.31 -1.74 36.34
N SER A 68 -22.35 -1.98 35.44
CA SER A 68 -20.93 -1.65 35.67
C SER A 68 -20.38 -0.53 34.77
N GLY A 69 -21.14 -0.11 33.75
CA GLY A 69 -20.70 0.81 32.71
C GLY A 69 -19.63 0.24 31.77
N LYS A 70 -19.27 -1.04 31.91
CA LYS A 70 -18.17 -1.68 31.16
C LYS A 70 -18.69 -2.83 30.32
N LEU A 71 -18.25 -2.86 29.06
CA LEU A 71 -18.51 -4.00 28.18
C LEU A 71 -17.69 -5.21 28.65
N PRO A 72 -18.22 -6.43 28.54
CA PRO A 72 -17.48 -7.63 28.91
C PRO A 72 -16.25 -7.79 28.03
N CYS A 73 -15.08 -7.81 28.66
CA CYS A 73 -13.82 -8.09 28.00
C CYS A 73 -13.78 -9.57 27.60
N ASP A 74 -13.35 -9.85 26.37
CA ASP A 74 -13.13 -11.22 25.92
C ASP A 74 -11.92 -11.81 26.66
N ILE A 75 -12.19 -12.66 27.65
CA ILE A 75 -11.18 -13.37 28.44
C ILE A 75 -10.42 -14.40 27.59
N TYR A 76 -11.00 -14.81 26.45
CA TYR A 76 -10.48 -15.84 25.57
C TYR A 76 -9.94 -15.28 24.22
N GLY A 77 -9.97 -13.96 23.99
CA GLY A 77 -9.85 -13.37 22.64
C GLY A 77 -8.52 -12.77 22.23
N THR A 78 -7.56 -12.63 23.15
CA THR A 78 -6.34 -11.82 22.90
C THR A 78 -5.09 -12.66 22.73
N TRP A 79 -5.23 -13.87 22.19
CA TRP A 79 -4.07 -14.70 21.85
C TRP A 79 -3.59 -14.25 20.46
N ASN A 80 -2.59 -13.37 20.44
CA ASN A 80 -1.78 -13.00 19.29
C ASN A 80 -2.54 -12.50 18.04
N ARG A 81 -3.42 -11.49 18.16
CA ARG A 81 -3.79 -10.71 16.97
C ARG A 81 -2.53 -10.02 16.46
N SER A 82 -2.04 -10.44 15.29
CA SER A 82 -0.92 -9.76 14.64
C SER A 82 -1.32 -8.31 14.36
N VAL A 83 -0.49 -7.36 14.78
CA VAL A 83 -0.68 -5.90 14.55
C VAL A 83 -1.09 -5.59 13.11
N LEU A 84 -0.56 -6.34 12.14
CA LEU A 84 -0.88 -6.20 10.72
C LEU A 84 -2.35 -6.54 10.34
N LYS A 85 -3.17 -7.06 11.26
CA LYS A 85 -4.63 -7.20 11.05
C LYS A 85 -5.38 -5.89 11.23
N ASP A 86 -4.76 -4.91 11.86
CA ASP A 86 -5.24 -3.54 11.87
C ASP A 86 -5.04 -2.97 10.45
N GLU A 87 -6.16 -2.71 9.76
CA GLU A 87 -6.13 -2.23 8.38
C GLU A 87 -5.52 -0.83 8.27
N ASP A 88 -5.68 0.01 9.30
CA ASP A 88 -5.12 1.37 9.33
C ASP A 88 -3.59 1.29 9.36
N PHE A 89 -3.05 0.48 10.27
CA PHE A 89 -1.60 0.25 10.36
C PHE A 89 -1.03 -0.42 9.10
N LYS A 90 -1.76 -1.39 8.54
CA LYS A 90 -1.34 -2.06 7.30
C LYS A 90 -1.28 -1.07 6.13
N GLN A 91 -2.26 -0.18 6.00
CA GLN A 91 -2.27 0.85 4.95
C GLN A 91 -1.11 1.84 5.11
N GLU A 92 -0.86 2.29 6.34
CA GLU A 92 0.26 3.17 6.66
C GLU A 92 1.62 2.52 6.32
N LEU A 93 1.79 1.25 6.67
CA LEU A 93 2.97 0.47 6.33
C LEU A 93 3.15 0.35 4.81
N LEU A 94 2.07 0.09 4.07
CA LEU A 94 2.11 0.01 2.61
C LEU A 94 2.52 1.34 1.97
N LEU A 95 1.98 2.47 2.46
CA LEU A 95 2.38 3.80 2.01
C LEU A 95 3.88 4.04 2.25
N HIS A 96 4.39 3.64 3.41
CA HIS A 96 5.82 3.75 3.70
C HIS A 96 6.66 2.92 2.70
N LEU A 97 6.28 1.67 2.45
CA LEU A 97 7.00 0.80 1.50
C LEU A 97 6.94 1.31 0.07
N GLN A 98 5.84 1.96 -0.33
CA GLN A 98 5.73 2.63 -1.63
C GLN A 98 6.71 3.80 -1.74
N GLY A 99 6.88 4.60 -0.68
CA GLY A 99 7.81 5.73 -0.65
C GLY A 99 9.29 5.34 -0.80
N ILE A 100 9.68 4.12 -0.41
CA ILE A 100 11.05 3.60 -0.59
C ILE A 100 11.34 3.29 -2.07
N GLY A 101 10.32 2.95 -2.84
CA GLY A 101 10.43 2.70 -4.27
C GLY A 101 10.77 1.25 -4.65
N LYS A 102 11.63 1.07 -5.65
CA LYS A 102 11.79 -0.22 -6.38
C LYS A 102 12.41 -1.35 -5.54
N TYR A 103 13.26 -1.01 -4.56
CA TYR A 103 14.12 -1.97 -3.85
C TYR A 103 13.76 -2.07 -2.36
N VAL A 104 12.52 -2.44 -2.09
CA VAL A 104 12.02 -2.72 -0.74
C VAL A 104 12.70 -3.96 -0.15
N ARG A 105 13.05 -3.88 1.14
CA ARG A 105 13.67 -4.95 1.94
C ARG A 105 12.82 -5.25 3.16
N ALA A 106 12.98 -6.47 3.70
CA ALA A 106 12.39 -6.83 5.00
C ALA A 106 12.87 -5.91 6.13
N GLN A 107 14.11 -5.43 6.04
CA GLN A 107 14.70 -4.56 7.04
C GLN A 107 13.96 -3.21 7.13
N ASP A 108 13.40 -2.72 6.02
CA ASP A 108 12.70 -1.45 6.03
C ASP A 108 11.40 -1.52 6.87
N ILE A 109 10.79 -2.70 6.98
CA ILE A 109 9.66 -2.97 7.89
C ILE A 109 10.13 -3.10 9.34
N VAL A 110 11.37 -3.53 9.59
CA VAL A 110 11.94 -3.57 10.94
C VAL A 110 12.29 -2.17 11.42
N ASP A 111 12.79 -1.33 10.51
CA ASP A 111 13.22 0.03 10.80
C ASP A 111 12.02 0.99 10.94
N TYR A 112 10.90 0.74 10.25
CA TYR A 112 9.72 1.60 10.29
C TYR A 112 9.13 1.81 11.69
N PRO A 113 8.82 0.75 12.48
CA PRO A 113 8.34 0.87 13.85
C PRO A 113 9.37 1.44 14.82
N ARG A 114 10.64 1.60 14.42
CA ARG A 114 11.67 2.18 15.30
C ARG A 114 11.48 3.67 15.53
N LYS A 115 10.66 4.33 14.70
CA LYS A 115 10.19 5.71 14.92
C LYS A 115 9.27 5.73 16.14
N ALA A 116 9.54 6.62 17.10
CA ALA A 116 8.85 6.64 18.39
C ALA A 116 7.33 6.75 18.25
N ASP A 117 6.85 7.54 17.29
CA ASP A 117 5.42 7.77 17.05
C ASP A 117 4.69 6.48 16.63
N VAL A 118 5.26 5.75 15.68
CA VAL A 118 4.71 4.49 15.15
C VAL A 118 4.77 3.40 16.23
N MET A 119 5.83 3.39 17.05
CA MET A 119 5.97 2.39 18.12
C MET A 119 4.96 2.59 19.25
N ALA A 120 4.62 3.84 19.57
CA ALA A 120 3.57 4.19 20.51
C ALA A 120 2.18 3.78 20.00
N GLN A 121 1.89 4.01 18.71
CA GLN A 121 0.63 3.60 18.07
C GLN A 121 0.43 2.08 18.08
N ILE A 122 1.50 1.30 17.88
CA ILE A 122 1.46 -0.16 17.86
C ILE A 122 1.39 -0.76 19.29
N GLY A 123 1.71 0.01 20.33
CA GLY A 123 1.68 -0.46 21.73
C GLY A 123 2.70 -1.57 22.03
N ARG A 124 3.85 -1.58 21.36
CA ARG A 124 4.90 -2.60 21.56
C ARG A 124 6.17 -1.99 22.12
N THR A 125 6.81 -2.72 23.03
CA THR A 125 8.09 -2.32 23.66
C THR A 125 9.32 -2.75 22.87
N LYS A 126 9.20 -3.79 22.04
CA LYS A 126 10.32 -4.38 21.29
C LYS A 126 10.11 -4.22 19.79
N PRO A 127 11.17 -3.93 19.02
CA PRO A 127 11.10 -3.90 17.58
C PRO A 127 10.80 -5.29 17.01
N ILE A 128 10.28 -5.31 15.79
CA ILE A 128 9.87 -6.53 15.12
C ILE A 128 11.11 -7.30 14.66
N SER A 129 11.09 -8.62 14.80
CA SER A 129 12.16 -9.46 14.27
C SER A 129 12.10 -9.53 12.74
N LEU A 130 13.26 -9.71 12.10
CA LEU A 130 13.35 -9.85 10.64
C LEU A 130 12.46 -10.98 10.11
N ALA A 131 12.34 -12.10 10.82
CA ALA A 131 11.45 -13.20 10.46
C ALA A 131 9.96 -12.80 10.45
N THR A 132 9.56 -11.94 11.40
CA THR A 132 8.20 -11.42 11.47
C THR A 132 7.96 -10.41 10.34
N ALA A 133 8.94 -9.54 10.05
CA ALA A 133 8.89 -8.62 8.91
C ALA A 133 8.76 -9.35 7.56
N GLN A 134 9.47 -10.47 7.36
CA GLN A 134 9.31 -11.33 6.18
C GLN A 134 7.92 -11.99 6.10
N ARG A 135 7.34 -12.37 7.25
CA ARG A 135 5.96 -12.87 7.29
C ARG A 135 4.98 -11.76 6.93
N TRP A 136 5.19 -10.56 7.45
CA TRP A 136 4.38 -9.38 7.15
C TRP A 136 4.43 -8.99 5.68
N MET A 137 5.59 -9.05 5.02
CA MET A 137 5.68 -8.85 3.58
C MET A 137 4.79 -9.81 2.80
N ARG A 138 4.76 -11.09 3.17
CA ARG A 138 3.88 -12.06 2.51
C ARG A 138 2.40 -11.77 2.75
N THR A 139 2.04 -11.35 3.95
CA THR A 139 0.66 -10.95 4.30
C THR A 139 0.24 -9.66 3.59
N ALA A 140 1.17 -8.73 3.38
CA ALA A 140 0.99 -7.52 2.58
C ALA A 140 1.17 -7.76 1.06
N GLU A 141 1.05 -9.01 0.62
CA GLU A 141 1.08 -9.42 -0.80
C GLU A 141 2.39 -9.11 -1.55
N TYR A 142 3.52 -8.97 -0.85
CA TYR A 142 4.85 -8.95 -1.47
C TYR A 142 5.38 -10.37 -1.67
N ARG A 143 5.95 -10.62 -2.85
CA ARG A 143 6.59 -11.90 -3.20
C ARG A 143 8.05 -11.69 -3.56
N TRP A 144 8.93 -12.54 -3.04
CA TRP A 144 10.33 -12.59 -3.44
C TRP A 144 10.44 -13.30 -4.78
N LYS A 145 10.73 -12.56 -5.85
CA LYS A 145 10.80 -13.10 -7.21
C LYS A 145 11.89 -12.43 -8.01
N LYS A 146 12.32 -13.12 -9.07
CA LYS A 146 13.10 -12.49 -10.13
C LYS A 146 12.21 -11.44 -10.79
N ALA A 147 12.66 -10.20 -10.87
CA ALA A 147 11.98 -9.18 -11.63
C ALA A 147 11.89 -9.67 -13.08
N SER A 148 10.69 -9.71 -13.65
CA SER A 148 10.55 -9.75 -15.11
C SER A 148 11.35 -8.57 -15.64
N GLY A 149 12.20 -8.80 -16.65
CA GLY A 149 12.91 -7.70 -17.31
C GLY A 149 11.85 -6.73 -17.80
N GLY A 150 11.71 -5.60 -17.10
CA GLY A 150 10.80 -4.55 -17.54
C GLY A 150 11.31 -4.07 -18.89
N GLN A 151 10.39 -3.88 -19.83
CA GLN A 151 10.64 -3.11 -21.05
C GLN A 151 11.22 -1.75 -20.64
N TYR A 152 12.19 -1.26 -21.39
CA TYR A 152 12.84 0.02 -21.11
C TYR A 152 11.77 1.10 -21.01
N ILE A 153 11.66 1.74 -19.85
CA ILE A 153 10.83 2.94 -19.73
C ILE A 153 11.69 4.03 -20.35
N ASP A 154 11.24 4.58 -21.47
CA ASP A 154 11.96 5.64 -22.15
C ASP A 154 12.06 6.85 -21.22
N GLY A 155 13.26 7.03 -20.65
CA GLY A 155 13.56 8.11 -19.71
C GLY A 155 13.91 9.42 -20.40
N HIS A 156 13.73 9.50 -21.73
CA HIS A 156 14.08 10.65 -22.54
C HIS A 156 13.36 11.94 -22.14
N GLU A 157 12.17 11.83 -21.55
CA GLU A 157 11.33 12.96 -21.13
C GLU A 157 11.69 13.54 -19.76
N ARG A 158 12.58 12.92 -18.98
CA ARG A 158 12.92 13.44 -17.65
C ARG A 158 13.64 14.79 -17.75
N ASP A 159 13.27 15.74 -16.92
CA ASP A 159 13.81 17.11 -16.94
C ASP A 159 15.34 17.17 -16.87
N ASP A 160 15.97 16.31 -16.06
CA ASP A 160 17.43 16.22 -15.96
C ASP A 160 18.07 15.73 -17.27
N VAL A 161 17.47 14.73 -17.90
CA VAL A 161 17.90 14.17 -19.19
C VAL A 161 17.70 15.18 -20.31
N VAL A 162 16.56 15.87 -20.35
CA VAL A 162 16.26 16.92 -21.32
C VAL A 162 17.23 18.09 -21.15
N THR A 163 17.48 18.52 -19.93
CA THR A 163 18.43 19.61 -19.62
C THR A 163 19.82 19.26 -20.09
N TYR A 164 20.34 18.07 -19.74
CA TYR A 164 21.64 17.60 -20.21
C TYR A 164 21.71 17.53 -21.74
N ARG A 165 20.66 17.00 -22.38
CA ARG A 165 20.58 16.91 -23.84
C ARG A 165 20.69 18.29 -24.49
N GLN A 166 19.93 19.27 -24.02
CA GLN A 166 19.86 20.60 -24.62
C GLN A 166 21.09 21.46 -24.32
N THR A 167 21.59 21.39 -23.09
CA THR A 167 22.66 22.31 -22.62
C THR A 167 24.07 21.81 -22.91
N ILE A 168 24.27 20.48 -22.94
CA ILE A 168 25.60 19.88 -23.07
C ILE A 168 25.69 19.04 -24.33
N PHE A 169 24.83 18.02 -24.46
CA PHE A 169 24.99 17.02 -25.53
C PHE A 169 24.86 17.63 -26.93
N LEU A 170 23.79 18.37 -27.23
CA LEU A 170 23.56 18.93 -28.57
C LEU A 170 24.62 19.97 -28.97
N PRO A 171 25.02 20.92 -28.12
CA PRO A 171 26.12 21.83 -28.44
C PRO A 171 27.45 21.11 -28.71
N THR A 172 27.85 20.18 -27.84
CA THR A 172 29.08 19.40 -28.03
C THR A 172 29.01 18.53 -29.29
N TRP A 173 27.83 17.99 -29.61
CA TRP A 173 27.62 17.23 -30.83
C TRP A 173 27.76 18.10 -32.08
N ALA A 174 27.23 19.32 -32.07
CA ALA A 174 27.37 20.27 -33.16
C ALA A 174 28.85 20.62 -33.42
N GLU A 175 29.65 20.80 -32.36
CA GLU A 175 31.09 21.02 -32.48
C GLU A 175 31.80 19.82 -33.14
N PHE A 176 31.45 18.59 -32.75
CA PHE A 176 32.00 17.39 -33.39
C PHE A 176 31.59 17.27 -34.86
N LEU A 177 30.34 17.61 -35.21
CA LEU A 177 29.87 17.56 -36.58
C LEU A 177 30.64 18.51 -37.51
N LEU A 178 31.20 19.63 -37.01
CA LEU A 178 32.06 20.53 -37.79
C LEU A 178 33.40 19.89 -38.21
N ARG A 179 33.82 18.83 -37.52
CA ARG A 179 35.07 18.09 -37.74
C ARG A 179 34.86 16.66 -38.25
N THR A 180 33.60 16.24 -38.38
CA THR A 180 33.24 14.91 -38.85
C THR A 180 33.02 14.94 -40.36
N ARG A 181 33.41 13.87 -41.07
CA ARG A 181 33.10 13.75 -42.50
C ARG A 181 31.61 13.49 -42.68
N GLN A 182 30.95 14.34 -43.46
CA GLN A 182 29.58 14.12 -43.88
C GLN A 182 29.57 13.39 -45.22
N PHE A 183 28.68 12.42 -45.35
CA PHE A 183 28.46 11.67 -46.58
C PHE A 183 27.02 11.94 -47.02
N ILE A 184 26.85 12.47 -48.24
CA ILE A 184 25.54 12.62 -48.89
C ILE A 184 25.55 11.67 -50.10
N ASP A 185 24.56 10.78 -50.18
CA ASP A 185 24.44 9.76 -51.25
C ASP A 185 25.71 8.94 -51.49
N GLY A 186 26.37 8.52 -50.39
CA GLY A 186 27.59 7.71 -50.44
C GLY A 186 28.85 8.47 -50.90
N LYS A 187 28.75 9.77 -51.19
CA LYS A 187 29.88 10.62 -51.54
C LYS A 187 30.23 11.53 -50.38
N VAL A 188 31.53 11.66 -50.10
CA VAL A 188 32.03 12.63 -49.12
C VAL A 188 31.67 14.03 -49.59
N CYS A 189 31.02 14.81 -48.73
CA CYS A 189 30.85 16.23 -48.96
C CYS A 189 32.23 16.89 -48.89
N PHE A 190 32.79 17.28 -50.04
CA PHE A 190 34.14 17.82 -50.11
C PHE A 190 34.18 19.24 -49.53
N GLY A 191 34.82 19.35 -48.37
CA GLY A 191 35.30 20.61 -47.79
C GLY A 191 36.40 20.31 -46.78
N PRO A 192 37.45 21.14 -46.68
CA PRO A 192 38.42 20.99 -45.59
C PRO A 192 37.67 21.08 -44.25
N PRO A 193 38.10 20.32 -43.22
CA PRO A 193 37.46 20.38 -41.93
C PRO A 193 37.52 21.83 -41.44
N ARG A 194 36.42 22.33 -40.88
CA ARG A 194 36.32 23.74 -40.43
C ARG A 194 37.23 24.05 -39.23
N ALA A 195 38.02 23.07 -38.78
CA ALA A 195 38.99 23.10 -37.68
C ALA A 195 40.08 22.03 -37.90
N PRO A 196 41.24 22.09 -37.21
CA PRO A 196 42.32 21.12 -37.40
C PRO A 196 41.94 19.70 -36.94
N GLY A 197 42.18 18.73 -37.82
CA GLY A 197 41.98 17.29 -37.56
C GLY A 197 40.52 16.81 -37.70
N TYR A 198 40.36 15.57 -38.15
CA TYR A 198 39.07 14.92 -38.29
C TYR A 198 38.66 14.19 -37.01
N VAL A 199 37.37 14.22 -36.70
CA VAL A 199 36.75 13.39 -35.66
C VAL A 199 36.00 12.26 -36.36
N VAL A 200 36.24 11.02 -35.92
CA VAL A 200 35.48 9.84 -36.34
C VAL A 200 34.57 9.45 -35.20
N ILE A 201 33.26 9.53 -35.44
CA ILE A 201 32.24 9.19 -34.47
C ILE A 201 31.90 7.70 -34.64
N TRP A 202 32.12 6.93 -33.59
CA TRP A 202 31.71 5.53 -33.52
C TRP A 202 30.36 5.46 -32.81
N ASN A 203 29.31 5.16 -33.57
CA ASN A 203 27.98 4.92 -33.00
C ASN A 203 27.89 3.43 -32.65
N HIS A 204 27.59 3.14 -31.39
CA HIS A 204 27.21 1.79 -30.96
C HIS A 204 25.69 1.70 -30.99
N ASP A 205 25.16 0.84 -31.85
CA ASP A 205 23.73 0.54 -31.97
C ASP A 205 23.23 -0.38 -30.84
N GLU A 206 24.12 -1.20 -30.28
CA GLU A 206 23.81 -2.13 -29.19
C GLU A 206 24.79 -2.03 -28.02
N SER A 207 24.61 -1.00 -27.19
CA SER A 207 25.27 -0.95 -25.88
C SER A 207 24.50 -1.80 -24.86
N THR A 208 25.03 -2.98 -24.51
CA THR A 208 24.47 -3.83 -23.45
C THR A 208 24.88 -3.33 -22.06
N PHE A 209 24.28 -2.23 -21.60
CA PHE A 209 24.54 -1.67 -20.25
C PHE A 209 24.09 -2.56 -19.07
N TYR A 210 23.53 -3.75 -19.33
CA TYR A 210 22.93 -4.61 -18.32
C TYR A 210 23.89 -5.58 -17.63
N ALA A 211 25.14 -5.68 -18.10
CA ALA A 211 26.08 -6.71 -17.64
C ALA A 211 26.29 -6.70 -16.10
N ASN A 212 26.18 -5.53 -15.45
CA ASN A 212 26.40 -5.39 -14.01
C ASN A 212 25.15 -5.02 -13.19
N ASN A 213 23.94 -5.03 -13.77
CA ASN A 213 22.72 -4.86 -12.98
C ASN A 213 22.34 -6.18 -12.29
N ARG A 214 23.06 -6.48 -11.19
CA ARG A 214 23.02 -7.78 -10.48
C ARG A 214 21.79 -7.98 -9.60
N ARG A 215 20.95 -6.95 -9.41
CA ARG A 215 19.73 -7.03 -8.56
C ARG A 215 18.54 -7.56 -9.35
N LYS A 216 18.66 -8.81 -9.81
CA LYS A 216 17.63 -9.50 -10.60
C LYS A 216 16.48 -10.02 -9.74
N ILE A 217 16.69 -10.21 -8.43
CA ILE A 217 15.70 -10.74 -7.48
C ILE A 217 15.38 -9.66 -6.46
N ARG A 218 14.08 -9.42 -6.21
CA ARG A 218 13.59 -8.41 -5.25
C ARG A 218 12.20 -8.78 -4.72
N TRP A 219 11.75 -8.06 -3.70
CA TRP A 219 10.35 -8.09 -3.28
C TRP A 219 9.51 -7.29 -4.29
N VAL A 220 8.48 -7.93 -4.83
CA VAL A 220 7.54 -7.31 -5.78
C VAL A 220 6.13 -7.50 -5.24
N HIS A 221 5.37 -6.40 -5.18
CA HIS A 221 3.96 -6.45 -4.80
C HIS A 221 3.15 -7.16 -5.89
N VAL A 222 2.13 -7.93 -5.51
CA VAL A 222 1.31 -8.71 -6.46
C VAL A 222 0.68 -7.84 -7.56
N SER A 223 0.26 -6.61 -7.26
CA SER A 223 -0.32 -5.70 -8.26
C SER A 223 0.65 -5.35 -9.41
N VAL A 224 1.94 -5.24 -9.11
CA VAL A 224 3.00 -4.98 -10.11
C VAL A 224 3.42 -6.28 -10.80
N CYS A 225 3.17 -7.42 -10.14
CA CYS A 225 3.44 -8.76 -10.62
C CYS A 225 2.27 -9.27 -11.49
N GLN A 226 1.80 -8.50 -12.46
CA GLN A 226 0.96 -9.02 -13.53
C GLN A 226 1.89 -9.79 -14.49
N PRO A 227 1.79 -11.13 -14.60
CA PRO A 227 2.40 -11.82 -15.72
C PRO A 227 1.66 -11.32 -16.96
N TRP A 228 2.38 -10.82 -17.96
CA TRP A 228 1.88 -10.35 -19.25
C TRP A 228 0.51 -10.98 -19.61
N ARG A 229 -0.58 -10.31 -19.20
CA ARG A 229 -1.90 -10.63 -19.72
C ARG A 229 -1.88 -10.04 -21.10
N TRP A 230 -1.64 -10.90 -22.08
CA TRP A 230 -2.03 -10.63 -23.44
C TRP A 230 -3.51 -10.28 -23.39
N CYS A 231 -3.83 -9.00 -23.51
CA CYS A 231 -5.13 -8.59 -24.00
C CYS A 231 -5.18 -9.08 -25.44
N VAL A 232 -5.86 -10.21 -25.64
CA VAL A 232 -6.40 -10.61 -26.94
C VAL A 232 -7.70 -9.85 -27.14
#